data_AF-A0A0E9N6Y8-F1
#
_entry.id   AF-A0A0E9N6Y8-F1
#
_cell.length_a   1.000
_cell.length_b   1.000
_cell.length_c   1.000
_cell.angle_alpha   90.00
_cell.angle_beta   90.00
_cell.angle_gamma   90.00
#
_symmetry.space_group_name_H-M   'P 1'
#
loop_
_entity.id
_entity.type
_entity.pdbx_description
1 polymer ?
#
loop_
_entity_poly.entity_id
_entity_poly.type
_entity_poly.pdbx_seq_one_letter_code
_entity_poly.pdbx_strand_id
1 'polypeptide(L)'
;MARVRDKGSILNQLSGKVGELVFKKYGDVVIVSKVPDMSSRKLSEKQIKRNEIMKSGSKYAKAMSSDLKTKYALAAKLGVPPNRVYNAIMSYYLKHDGDLEKLLELQDLS
;
A
#
# COMPACT_ATOMS: atom_id res chain seq x y z
N MET A 1 -4.34 -12.63 20.58
CA MET A 1 -3.52 -11.46 20.22
C MET A 1 -2.52 -11.26 21.33
N ALA A 2 -1.22 -11.17 21.03
CA ALA A 2 -0.16 -10.97 22.01
C ALA A 2 0.47 -9.58 21.82
N ARG A 3 0.96 -8.99 22.92
CA ARG A 3 1.66 -7.70 22.90
C ARG A 3 3.09 -7.90 23.39
N VAL A 4 4.06 -7.40 22.64
CA VAL A 4 5.48 -7.45 22.98
C VAL A 4 5.98 -6.01 23.09
N ARG A 5 6.62 -5.66 24.22
CA ARG A 5 7.18 -4.32 24.49
C ARG A 5 8.70 -4.29 24.61
N ASP A 6 9.32 -5.46 24.57
CA ASP A 6 10.76 -5.57 24.75
C ASP A 6 11.50 -4.96 23.57
N LYS A 7 12.29 -3.90 23.82
CA LYS A 7 13.03 -3.13 22.81
C LYS A 7 14.13 -3.93 22.12
N GLY A 8 14.72 -4.92 22.80
CA GLY A 8 15.81 -5.76 22.29
C GLY A 8 15.37 -6.98 21.47
N SER A 9 14.07 -7.27 21.43
CA SER A 9 13.54 -8.45 20.74
C SER A 9 13.60 -8.31 19.22
N ILE A 10 13.95 -9.39 18.52
CA ILE A 10 13.93 -9.48 17.03
C ILE A 10 12.55 -9.12 16.45
N LEU A 11 11.49 -9.30 17.25
CA LEU A 11 10.12 -8.98 16.89
C LEU A 11 9.89 -7.50 16.61
N ASN A 12 10.73 -6.59 17.13
CA ASN A 12 10.63 -5.14 16.85
C ASN A 12 11.09 -4.73 15.45
N GLN A 13 11.87 -5.58 14.81
CA GLN A 13 12.33 -5.36 13.44
C GLN A 13 11.33 -5.94 12.42
N LEU A 14 10.44 -6.84 12.85
CA LEU A 14 9.42 -7.44 12.00
C LEU A 14 8.21 -6.51 11.86
N SER A 15 7.72 -6.38 10.63
CA SER A 15 6.46 -5.69 10.34
C SER A 15 5.75 -6.38 9.17
N GLY A 16 4.42 -6.37 9.20
CA GLY A 16 3.61 -6.97 8.15
C GLY A 16 3.25 -8.45 8.42
N LYS A 17 2.92 -9.17 7.35
CA LYS A 17 2.47 -10.57 7.42
C LYS A 17 3.68 -11.51 7.28
N VAL A 18 3.86 -12.41 8.23
CA VAL A 18 4.82 -13.52 8.16
C VAL A 18 4.05 -14.82 8.40
N GLY A 19 3.90 -15.64 7.37
CA GLY A 19 3.08 -16.85 7.41
C GLY A 19 1.63 -16.55 7.80
N GLU A 20 1.14 -17.20 8.86
CA GLU A 20 -0.21 -16.99 9.42
C GLU A 20 -0.28 -15.86 10.47
N LEU A 21 0.83 -15.16 10.72
CA LEU A 21 0.90 -14.10 11.72
C LEU A 21 1.03 -12.72 11.07
N VAL A 22 0.48 -11.72 11.74
CA VAL A 22 0.57 -10.31 11.39
C VAL A 22 1.22 -9.57 12.56
N PHE A 23 2.33 -8.89 12.25
CA PHE A 23 3.09 -8.06 13.16
C PHE A 23 2.73 -6.60 12.90
N LYS A 24 2.05 -5.97 13.85
CA LYS A 24 1.66 -4.55 13.79
C LYS A 24 2.44 -3.76 14.81
N LYS A 25 3.26 -2.82 14.35
CA LYS A 25 4.06 -1.96 15.21
C LYS A 25 3.30 -0.67 15.54
N TYR A 26 3.14 -0.39 16.82
CA TYR A 26 2.53 0.81 17.36
C TYR A 26 3.50 1.45 18.35
N GLY A 27 4.30 2.41 17.88
CA GLY A 27 5.37 3.00 18.68
C GLY A 27 6.32 1.94 19.22
N ASP A 28 6.38 1.83 20.55
CA ASP A 28 7.22 0.89 21.30
C ASP A 28 6.58 -0.50 21.52
N VAL A 29 5.42 -0.77 20.92
CA VAL A 29 4.69 -2.03 21.10
C VAL A 29 4.50 -2.75 19.77
N VAL A 30 4.82 -4.05 19.74
CA VAL A 30 4.47 -4.94 18.64
C VAL A 30 3.29 -5.79 19.04
N ILE A 31 2.21 -5.69 18.26
CA ILE A 31 1.03 -6.53 18.38
C ILE A 31 1.17 -7.68 17.39
N VAL A 32 1.11 -8.91 17.91
CA VAL A 32 1.13 -10.15 17.13
C VAL A 32 -0.29 -10.73 17.12
N SER A 33 -0.83 -10.92 15.93
CA SER A 33 -2.17 -11.50 15.72
C SER A 33 -2.15 -12.52 14.59
N LYS A 34 -3.01 -13.55 14.67
CA LYS A 34 -3.26 -14.42 13.53
C LYS A 34 -3.91 -13.63 12.39
N VAL A 35 -3.58 -13.99 11.15
CA VAL A 35 -4.31 -13.52 9.96
C VAL A 35 -5.77 -13.95 10.12
N PRO A 36 -6.74 -13.03 10.01
CA PRO A 36 -8.14 -13.38 10.12
C PRO A 36 -8.52 -14.37 9.01
N ASP A 37 -9.32 -15.36 9.35
CA ASP A 37 -9.95 -16.21 8.34
C ASP A 37 -11.02 -15.39 7.60
N MET A 38 -10.83 -15.25 6.29
CA MET A 38 -11.69 -14.47 5.42
C MET A 38 -12.57 -15.35 4.51
N SER A 39 -12.53 -16.68 4.69
CA SER A 39 -13.20 -17.66 3.83
C SER A 39 -14.73 -17.52 3.81
N SER A 40 -15.33 -17.13 4.93
CA SER A 40 -16.78 -16.95 5.07
C SER A 40 -17.28 -15.56 4.67
N ARG A 41 -16.38 -14.67 4.21
CA ARG A 41 -16.74 -13.30 3.86
C ARG A 41 -17.55 -13.26 2.56
N LYS A 42 -18.81 -12.82 2.64
CA LYS A 42 -19.64 -12.48 1.47
C LYS A 42 -19.39 -11.03 1.07
N LEU A 43 -18.97 -10.82 -0.18
CA LEU A 43 -18.73 -9.49 -0.75
C LEU A 43 -19.83 -9.15 -1.75
N SER A 44 -20.25 -7.89 -1.77
CA SER A 44 -21.09 -7.38 -2.87
C SER A 44 -20.25 -7.17 -4.13
N GLU A 45 -20.91 -7.13 -5.30
CA GLU A 45 -20.25 -6.85 -6.57
C GLU A 45 -19.47 -5.54 -6.56
N LYS A 46 -20.03 -4.49 -5.93
CA LYS A 46 -19.34 -3.20 -5.76
C LYS A 46 -18.07 -3.34 -4.94
N GLN A 47 -18.07 -4.16 -3.89
CA GLN A 47 -16.88 -4.42 -3.08
C GLN A 47 -15.83 -5.23 -3.85
N ILE A 48 -16.25 -6.20 -4.67
CA ILE A 48 -15.34 -6.97 -5.53
C ILE A 48 -14.64 -6.03 -6.52
N LYS A 49 -15.41 -5.24 -7.28
CA LYS A 49 -14.87 -4.26 -8.24
C LYS A 49 -13.92 -3.27 -7.56
N ARG A 50 -14.29 -2.75 -6.38
CA ARG A 50 -13.42 -1.82 -5.65
C ARG A 50 -12.13 -2.48 -5.15
N ASN A 51 -12.19 -3.75 -4.75
CA ASN A 51 -10.99 -4.51 -4.37
C ASN A 51 -10.06 -4.75 -5.58
N GLU A 52 -10.61 -5.00 -6.75
CA GLU A 52 -9.85 -5.16 -8.00
C GLU A 52 -9.14 -3.86 -8.37
N ILE A 53 -9.85 -2.73 -8.36
CA ILE A 53 -9.28 -1.39 -8.57
C ILE A 53 -8.18 -1.11 -7.53
N MET A 54 -8.42 -1.39 -6.25
CA MET A 54 -7.40 -1.18 -5.22
C MET A 54 -6.14 -2.03 -5.48
N LYS A 55 -6.34 -3.28 -5.91
CA LYS A 55 -5.25 -4.23 -6.22
C LYS A 55 -4.44 -3.78 -7.44
N SER A 56 -5.10 -3.38 -8.52
CA SER A 56 -4.44 -2.87 -9.72
C SER A 56 -3.68 -1.57 -9.40
N GLY A 57 -4.35 -0.61 -8.77
CA GLY A 57 -3.73 0.66 -8.36
C GLY A 57 -2.49 0.44 -7.52
N SER A 58 -2.56 -0.44 -6.51
CA SER A 58 -1.40 -0.71 -5.67
C SER A 58 -0.25 -1.35 -6.44
N LYS A 59 -0.52 -2.14 -7.48
CA LYS A 59 0.53 -2.74 -8.32
C LYS A 59 1.23 -1.65 -9.14
N TYR A 60 0.47 -0.77 -9.79
CA TYR A 60 1.01 0.33 -10.59
C TYR A 60 1.76 1.35 -9.75
N ALA A 61 1.18 1.79 -8.63
CA ALA A 61 1.83 2.74 -7.74
C ALA A 61 3.16 2.20 -7.18
N LYS A 62 3.26 0.89 -6.89
CA LYS A 62 4.53 0.25 -6.53
C LYS A 62 5.53 0.25 -7.68
N ALA A 63 5.10 -0.14 -8.88
CA ALA A 63 5.97 -0.19 -10.06
C ALA A 63 6.52 1.20 -10.45
N MET A 64 5.71 2.25 -10.34
CA MET A 64 6.12 3.60 -10.69
C MET A 64 7.02 4.26 -9.65
N SER A 65 6.89 3.87 -8.38
CA SER A 65 7.67 4.43 -7.26
C SER A 65 8.88 3.58 -6.87
N SER A 66 9.14 2.46 -7.55
CA SER A 66 10.31 1.62 -7.29
C SER A 66 11.61 2.20 -7.84
N ASP A 67 11.56 2.84 -9.01
CA ASP A 67 12.72 3.54 -9.55
C ASP A 67 12.86 4.94 -8.95
N LEU A 68 14.09 5.33 -8.62
CA LEU A 68 14.35 6.61 -7.97
C LEU A 68 14.05 7.77 -8.92
N LYS A 69 14.49 7.67 -10.19
CA LYS A 69 14.36 8.76 -11.17
C LYS A 69 12.89 9.02 -11.48
N THR A 70 12.12 7.97 -11.76
CA THR A 70 10.67 8.10 -11.98
C THR A 70 9.96 8.67 -10.76
N LYS A 71 10.33 8.23 -9.55
CA LYS A 71 9.74 8.72 -8.30
C LYS A 71 9.96 10.21 -8.09
N TYR A 72 11.16 10.73 -8.34
CA TYR A 72 11.43 12.17 -8.21
C TYR A 72 10.71 12.99 -9.30
N ALA A 73 10.66 12.50 -10.54
CA ALA A 73 9.91 13.16 -11.61
C ALA A 73 8.41 13.24 -11.28
N LEU A 74 7.83 12.14 -10.78
CA LEU A 74 6.44 12.09 -10.33
C LEU A 74 6.19 12.95 -9.09
N ALA A 75 7.15 13.03 -8.17
CA ALA A 75 7.08 13.92 -7.00
C ALA A 75 6.93 15.39 -7.41
N ALA A 76 7.73 15.83 -8.39
CA ALA A 76 7.66 17.17 -8.95
C ALA A 76 6.33 17.42 -9.67
N LYS A 77 5.88 16.49 -10.53
CA LYS A 77 4.60 16.61 -11.25
C LYS A 77 3.39 16.65 -10.32
N LEU A 78 3.40 15.82 -9.28
CA LEU A 78 2.29 15.71 -8.32
C LEU A 78 2.35 16.76 -7.20
N GLY A 79 3.43 17.55 -7.11
CA GLY A 79 3.61 18.54 -6.06
C GLY A 79 3.71 17.95 -4.65
N VAL A 80 4.26 16.73 -4.53
CA VAL A 80 4.38 16.02 -3.25
C VAL A 80 5.82 15.61 -2.98
N PRO A 81 6.24 15.47 -1.71
CA PRO A 81 7.56 14.93 -1.41
C PRO A 81 7.69 13.47 -1.90
N PRO A 82 8.91 13.00 -2.24
CA PRO A 82 9.14 11.66 -2.79
C PRO A 82 8.56 10.52 -1.95
N ASN A 83 8.57 10.64 -0.62
CA ASN A 83 8.01 9.65 0.30
C ASN A 83 6.49 9.53 0.24
N ARG A 84 5.78 10.47 -0.40
CA ARG A 84 4.32 10.47 -0.58
C ARG A 84 3.85 10.09 -1.98
N VAL A 85 4.77 9.89 -2.93
CA VAL A 85 4.46 9.60 -4.34
C VAL A 85 3.53 8.40 -4.49
N TYR A 86 3.77 7.29 -3.75
CA TYR A 86 2.90 6.11 -3.79
C TYR A 86 1.43 6.46 -3.47
N ASN A 87 1.20 7.18 -2.37
CA ASN A 87 -0.15 7.56 -1.95
C ASN A 87 -0.79 8.58 -2.90
N ALA A 88 0.02 9.46 -3.49
CA ALA A 88 -0.45 10.43 -4.49
C ALA A 88 -0.92 9.73 -5.78
N ILE A 89 -0.14 8.77 -6.30
CA ILE A 89 -0.51 7.94 -7.46
C ILE A 89 -1.79 7.16 -7.16
N MET A 90 -1.88 6.51 -6.00
CA MET A 90 -3.09 5.80 -5.58
C MET A 90 -4.30 6.71 -5.52
N SER A 91 -4.15 7.91 -4.94
CA SER A 91 -5.24 8.88 -4.83
C SER A 91 -5.71 9.34 -6.20
N TYR A 92 -4.78 9.56 -7.13
CA TYR A 92 -5.09 9.90 -8.51
C TYR A 92 -5.85 8.77 -9.22
N TYR A 93 -5.33 7.54 -9.16
CA TYR A 93 -5.97 6.36 -9.74
C TYR A 93 -7.41 6.15 -9.24
N LEU A 94 -7.60 6.29 -7.93
CA LEU A 94 -8.90 6.08 -7.30
C LEU A 94 -9.91 7.21 -7.57
N LYS A 95 -9.45 8.42 -7.88
CA LYS A 95 -10.30 9.54 -8.30
C LYS A 95 -10.82 9.35 -9.72
N HIS A 96 -10.08 8.63 -10.57
CA HIS A 96 -10.46 8.30 -11.94
C HIS A 96 -11.01 6.86 -12.05
N ASP A 97 -11.61 6.33 -10.99
CA ASP A 97 -12.25 5.00 -10.96
C ASP A 97 -11.40 3.84 -11.50
N GLY A 98 -10.08 3.96 -11.36
CA GLY A 98 -9.15 2.95 -11.83
C GLY A 98 -8.76 3.05 -13.31
N ASP A 99 -8.98 4.20 -13.93
CA ASP A 99 -8.49 4.51 -15.27
C ASP A 99 -6.95 4.51 -15.29
N LEU A 100 -6.40 3.55 -16.05
CA LEU A 100 -4.96 3.39 -16.20
C LEU A 100 -4.37 4.38 -17.19
N GLU A 101 -5.12 4.79 -18.22
CA GLU A 101 -4.63 5.70 -19.26
C GLU A 101 -4.33 7.06 -18.64
N LYS A 102 -5.25 7.56 -17.80
CA LYS A 102 -5.05 8.78 -17.00
C LYS A 102 -3.80 8.72 -16.13
N LEU A 103 -3.45 7.54 -15.64
CA LEU A 103 -2.28 7.33 -14.78
C LEU A 103 -0.99 7.28 -15.59
N LEU A 104 -1.02 6.73 -16.81
CA LEU A 104 0.09 6.71 -17.75
C LEU A 104 0.38 8.10 -18.35
N GLU A 105 -0.64 8.95 -18.51
CA GLU A 105 -0.46 10.37 -18.90
C GLU A 105 0.50 11.11 -17.94
N LEU A 106 0.55 10.73 -16.65
CA LEU A 106 1.51 11.29 -15.69
C LEU A 106 2.96 10.91 -16.02
N GLN A 107 3.16 9.78 -16.69
CA GLN A 107 4.45 9.23 -17.07
C GLN A 107 4.97 9.84 -18.38
N ASP A 108 4.11 10.02 -19.39
CA ASP A 108 4.51 10.34 -20.78
C ASP A 108 4.88 11.81 -21.07
N LEU A 109 4.73 12.72 -20.10
CA LEU A 109 5.23 14.11 -20.19
C LEU A 109 6.73 14.21 -19.81
N SER A 110 7.60 13.34 -20.34
CA SER A 110 9.05 13.36 -20.08
C SER A 110 9.86 13.47 -21.35
#